data_AF-A0AB39W007-F1
#
_entry.id   AF-A0AB39W007-F1
#
_cell.length_a   1.000
_cell.length_b   1.000
_cell.length_c   1.000
_cell.angle_alpha   90.00
_cell.angle_beta   90.00
_cell.angle_gamma   90.00
#
_symmetry.space_group_name_H-M   'P 1'
#
loop_
_entity.id
_entity.type
_entity.pdbx_description
1 polymer ?
#
loop_
_entity_poly.entity_id
_entity_poly.type
_entity_poly.pdbx_seq_one_letter_code
_entity_poly.pdbx_strand_id
1 'polypeptide(L)' 'MKIFTNILVFLALALIVFNITLLDFKHPFQGDSVVAFIGIAASFCAVLILLIFRMSKKIEEKMNDKL' A
#
# COMPACT_ATOMS: atom_id res chain seq x y z
N MET A 1 -13.24 -12.18 -6.48
CA MET A 1 -11.95 -12.90 -6.25
C MET A 1 -11.30 -12.53 -4.91
N LYS A 2 -11.74 -13.11 -3.79
CA LYS A 2 -11.32 -12.70 -2.43
C LYS A 2 -9.84 -12.99 -2.12
N ILE A 3 -9.27 -14.07 -2.67
CA ILE A 3 -7.85 -14.45 -2.51
C ILE A 3 -6.91 -13.34 -3.00
N PHE A 4 -7.19 -12.78 -4.17
CA PHE A 4 -6.29 -11.82 -4.83
C PHE A 4 -6.19 -10.52 -4.03
N THR A 5 -7.33 -10.02 -3.52
CA THR A 5 -7.36 -8.83 -2.68
C THR A 5 -6.68 -9.07 -1.34
N ASN A 6 -6.84 -10.26 -0.75
CA ASN A 6 -6.18 -10.60 0.51
C ASN A 6 -4.65 -10.65 0.37
N ILE A 7 -4.14 -11.23 -0.72
CA ILE A 7 -2.70 -11.24 -1.04
C ILE A 7 -2.18 -9.81 -1.26
N LEU A 8 -2.93 -8.97 -1.97
CA LEU A 8 -2.52 -7.59 -2.25
C LEU A 8 -2.48 -6.73 -0.98
N VAL A 9 -3.42 -6.95 -0.05
CA VAL A 9 -3.42 -6.30 1.27
C VAL A 9 -2.22 -6.77 2.09
N PHE A 10 -1.91 -8.07 2.08
CA PHE A 10 -0.75 -8.62 2.79
C PHE A 10 0.57 -8.06 2.24
N LEU A 11 0.71 -7.96 0.91
CA LEU A 11 1.90 -7.41 0.26
C LEU A 11 2.11 -5.92 0.60
N ALA A 12 1.04 -5.13 0.66
CA ALA A 12 1.16 -3.73 1.09
C ALA A 12 1.55 -3.58 2.56
N LEU A 13 1.04 -4.46 3.43
CA LEU A 13 1.44 -4.51 4.85
C LEU A 13 2.95 -4.79 4.98
N ALA A 14 3.47 -5.75 4.22
CA ALA A 14 4.90 -6.05 4.18
C ALA A 14 5.74 -4.87 3.67
N LEU A 15 5.28 -4.18 2.62
CA LEU A 15 5.94 -2.99 2.09
C LEU A 15 5.96 -1.84 3.10
N ILE A 16 4.89 -1.61 3.86
CA ILE A 16 4.86 -0.59 4.91
C ILE A 16 5.92 -0.90 5.98
N VAL A 17 5.98 -2.16 6.45
CA VAL A 17 6.97 -2.58 7.46
C VAL A 17 8.41 -2.42 6.95
N PHE A 18 8.68 -2.82 5.70
CA PHE A 18 10.00 -2.66 5.08
C PHE A 18 10.43 -1.18 4.98
N ASN A 19 9.51 -0.30 4.60
CA ASN A 19 9.78 1.14 4.52
C ASN A 19 10.01 1.77 5.91
N ILE A 20 9.35 1.28 6.97
CA ILE A 20 9.61 1.72 8.35
C ILE A 20 10.99 1.26 8.82
N THR A 21 11.43 0.05 8.48
CA THR A 21 12.76 -0.45 8.88
C THR A 21 13.93 0.27 8.22
N LEU A 22 13.72 0.92 7.08
CA LEU A 22 14.72 1.74 6.39
C LEU A 22 14.73 3.21 6.86
N LEU A 23 13.78 3.61 7.72
CA LEU A 23 13.65 4.98 8.17
C LEU A 23 14.66 5.29 9.29
N ASP A 24 15.83 5.79 8.89
CA ASP A 24 16.79 6.35 9.84
C ASP A 24 16.36 7.78 10.24
N PHE A 25 15.78 7.90 11.42
CA PHE A 25 15.29 9.16 12.01
C PHE A 25 16.41 10.09 12.48
N LYS A 26 17.68 9.65 12.50
CA LYS A 26 18.78 10.45 13.03
C LYS A 26 19.39 11.41 12.01
N HIS A 27 19.29 11.12 10.70
CA HIS A 27 19.83 12.00 9.66
C HIS A 27 18.89 12.15 8.45
N PRO A 28 17.70 12.79 8.60
CA PRO A 28 16.62 12.81 7.60
C PRO A 28 16.97 13.33 6.20
N PHE A 29 18.14 13.96 6.02
CA PHE A 29 18.59 14.59 4.77
C PHE A 29 19.93 14.06 4.26
N GLN A 30 20.49 12.99 4.84
CA GLN A 30 21.73 12.37 4.34
C GLN A 30 21.51 10.90 4.00
N GLY A 31 22.00 10.49 2.82
CA GLY A 31 22.00 9.08 2.38
C GLY A 31 20.61 8.45 2.39
N ASP A 32 20.45 7.41 3.20
CA ASP A 32 19.28 6.54 3.26
C ASP A 32 17.97 7.25 3.62
N SER A 33 18.01 8.43 4.23
CA SER A 33 16.78 9.13 4.59
C SER A 33 16.01 9.74 3.42
N VAL A 34 16.65 10.03 2.28
CA VAL A 34 15.92 10.42 1.05
C VAL A 34 15.12 9.21 0.53
N VAL A 35 15.73 8.02 0.60
CA VAL A 35 15.06 6.76 0.27
C VAL A 35 13.90 6.51 1.24
N ALA A 36 14.07 6.81 2.52
CA ALA A 36 13.00 6.70 3.51
C ALA A 36 11.83 7.68 3.25
N PHE A 37 12.11 8.91 2.82
CA PHE A 37 11.07 9.88 2.40
C PHE A 37 10.28 9.39 1.17
N ILE A 38 10.99 8.90 0.15
CA ILE A 38 10.37 8.28 -1.03
C ILE A 38 9.58 7.03 -0.61
N GLY A 39 10.09 6.27 0.35
CA GLY A 39 9.43 5.11 0.93
C GLY A 39 8.12 5.43 1.64
N ILE A 40 8.08 6.52 2.41
CA ILE A 40 6.86 7.04 3.02
C ILE A 40 5.86 7.46 1.93
N ALA A 41 6.30 8.22 0.92
CA ALA A 41 5.43 8.65 -0.18
C ALA A 41 4.90 7.46 -1.00
N ALA A 42 5.76 6.48 -1.29
CA ALA A 42 5.41 5.27 -2.04
C ALA A 42 4.45 4.37 -1.25
N SER A 43 4.67 4.20 0.05
CA SER A 43 3.78 3.44 0.93
C SER A 43 2.41 4.10 1.05
N PHE A 44 2.35 5.44 1.16
CA PHE A 44 1.09 6.19 1.13
C PHE A 44 0.35 6.01 -0.21
N CYS A 45 1.08 6.09 -1.33
CA CYS A 45 0.51 5.85 -2.65
C CYS A 45 -0.03 4.41 -2.79
N ALA A 46 0.68 3.41 -2.28
CA ALA A 46 0.24 2.02 -2.29
C ALA A 46 -1.07 1.81 -1.50
N VAL A 47 -1.23 2.49 -0.35
CA VAL A 47 -2.48 2.45 0.43
C VAL A 47 -3.65 3.03 -0.38
N LEU A 48 -3.44 4.14 -1.10
CA LEU A 48 -4.47 4.75 -1.96
C LEU A 48 -4.90 3.82 -3.10
N ILE A 49 -3.94 3.20 -3.80
CA ILE A 49 -4.23 2.25 -4.88
C ILE A 49 -5.04 1.05 -4.35
N LEU A 50 -4.69 0.53 -3.18
CA LEU A 50 -5.43 -0.56 -2.54
C LEU A 50 -6.87 -0.16 -2.16
N LEU A 51 -7.07 1.06 -1.65
CA LEU A 51 -8.40 1.58 -1.33
C LEU A 51 -9.27 1.67 -2.58
N ILE A 52 -8.73 2.22 -3.67
CA ILE A 52 -9.41 2.31 -4.96
C ILE A 52 -9.76 0.90 -5.46
N PHE A 53 -8.81 -0.04 -5.42
CA PHE A 53 -9.02 -1.42 -5.85
C PHE A 53 -10.12 -2.11 -5.03
N ARG A 54 -10.16 -1.90 -3.71
CA ARG A 54 -11.24 -2.40 -2.83
C ARG A 54 -12.60 -1.82 -3.23
N MET A 55 -12.64 -0.53 -3.56
CA MET A 55 -13.87 0.15 -3.97
C MET A 55 -14.37 -0.39 -5.32
N SER A 56 -13.49 -0.51 -6.31
CA SER A 56 -13.81 -1.12 -7.61
C SER A 56 -14.37 -2.52 -7.46
N LYS A 57 -13.80 -3.36 -6.59
CA LYS A 57 -14.32 -4.71 -6.34
C LYS A 57 -15.66 -4.72 -5.63
N LYS A 58 -15.90 -3.80 -4.71
CA LYS A 58 -17.20 -3.66 -4.03
C LYS A 58 -18.30 -3.26 -5.02
N ILE A 59 -17.95 -2.48 -6.05
CA ILE A 59 -18.85 -2.13 -7.16
C ILE A 59 -19.10 -3.34 -8.04
N GLU A 60 -18.05 -4.08 -8.42
CA GLU A 60 -18.16 -5.33 -9.20
C GLU A 60 -19.07 -6.35 -8.51
N GLU A 61 -18.89 -6.59 -7.21
CA GLU A 61 -19.75 -7.49 -6.43
C GLU A 61 -21.22 -7.01 -6.41
N LYS A 62 -21.46 -5.71 -6.23
CA LYS A 62 -22.82 -5.13 -6.27
C LYS A 62 -23.48 -5.19 -7.65
N MET A 63 -22.70 -5.13 -8.72
CA MET A 63 -23.21 -5.24 -10.10
C MET A 63 -23.53 -6.68 -10.46
N ASN A 64 -22.71 -7.64 -10.02
CA ASN A 64 -22.90 -9.05 -10.30
C ASN A 64 -24.05 -9.69 -9.49
N ASP A 65 -24.43 -9.12 -8.35
CA ASP A 65 -25.57 -9.57 -7.53
C ASP A 65 -26.93 -9.09 -8.08
N LYS A 66 -26.92 -8.16 -9.05
CA LYS A 66 -28.11 -7.54 -9.65
C LYS A 66 -28.48 -8.10 -11.04
N LEU A 67 -27.72 -9.05 -11.55
CA LEU A 67 -27.95 -9.75 -12.83
C LEU A 67 -28.49 -11.16 -12.56
#